data_AF-A0A254Q280-F1
#
_entry.id   AF-A0A254Q280-F1
#
_cell.length_a   1.000
_cell.length_b   1.000
_cell.length_c   1.000
_cell.angle_alpha   90.00
_cell.angle_beta   90.00
_cell.angle_gamma   90.00
#
_symmetry.space_group_name_H-M   'P 1'
#
loop_
_entity.id
_entity.type
_entity.pdbx_description
1 polymer ?
#
loop_
_entity_poly.entity_id
_entity_poly.type
_entity_poly.pdbx_seq_one_letter_code
_entity_poly.pdbx_strand_id
1 'polypeptide(L)'
;MKLLRVFALIGVMGSMALTACGGADQFTAYNTQGDDNSPAAFSNQSIQDEGTDLWALPTQKATVGKPENFPTPAHPPTVVEEGDPTSAQVSTLPTQPATVDPNAETPATPTHGQVSEDQIAKDRPASKDVQGTSSLKPTVYFFPVFDEDKKTCSDSEKVTLHGQGGKALIRVCKKNSLACGLQGSCTIKQKGKIRMLNILARIKGQNRYFEINREECKYGYGVSSVCLDPFHTLAADLSVYKLGEVIYIPSVIGLILPDGSLHDGYFIIRDKGAGINGRGRFDFYSGFVPWYEKTNPFNRIGLADKNTAVPYLRITGAKAAEIKARRAFPRIPADNQPLKPANN
;
A
#
# COMPACT_ATOMS: atom_id res chain seq x y z
N MET A 1 68.44 -43.95 -18.25
CA MET A 1 69.01 -43.47 -16.96
C MET A 1 69.10 -41.95 -17.02
N LYS A 2 68.15 -41.24 -16.39
CA LYS A 2 68.15 -39.77 -16.32
C LYS A 2 67.92 -39.30 -14.89
N LEU A 3 68.73 -38.29 -14.56
CA LEU A 3 69.07 -37.71 -13.28
C LEU A 3 67.91 -37.14 -12.45
N LEU A 4 68.06 -37.28 -11.13
CA LEU A 4 67.40 -36.54 -10.06
C LEU A 4 67.51 -35.02 -10.24
N ARG A 5 66.43 -34.30 -9.93
CA ARG A 5 66.48 -32.95 -9.35
C ARG A 5 65.50 -32.86 -8.19
N VAL A 6 66.07 -32.54 -7.02
CA VAL A 6 65.40 -32.21 -5.76
C VAL A 6 65.09 -30.71 -5.78
N PHE A 7 63.86 -30.33 -5.45
CA PHE A 7 63.51 -28.94 -5.10
C PHE A 7 62.88 -28.92 -3.72
N ALA A 8 63.48 -28.11 -2.84
CA ALA A 8 63.05 -27.86 -1.47
C ALA A 8 61.90 -26.84 -1.45
N LEU A 9 60.87 -27.13 -0.65
CA LEU A 9 59.80 -26.20 -0.27
C LEU A 9 60.32 -25.22 0.79
N ILE A 10 60.21 -23.91 0.52
CA ILE A 10 60.29 -22.86 1.53
C ILE A 10 58.85 -22.41 1.82
N GLY A 11 58.43 -22.61 3.07
CA GLY A 11 57.15 -22.16 3.59
C GLY A 11 57.15 -20.67 3.91
N VAL A 12 56.06 -19.99 3.56
CA VAL A 12 55.73 -18.64 4.04
C VAL A 12 54.45 -18.77 4.86
N MET A 13 54.59 -18.65 6.19
CA MET A 13 53.47 -18.47 7.11
C MET A 13 53.02 -17.01 7.05
N GLY A 14 51.81 -16.78 6.51
CA GLY A 14 51.12 -15.49 6.57
C GLY A 14 50.01 -15.54 7.63
N SER A 15 50.16 -14.75 8.68
CA SER A 15 49.17 -14.53 9.73
C SER A 15 47.95 -13.78 9.19
N MET A 16 46.76 -14.39 9.22
CA MET A 16 45.49 -13.68 9.02
C MET A 16 44.93 -13.21 10.36
N ALA A 17 44.83 -11.89 10.51
CA ALA A 17 44.04 -11.27 11.57
C ALA A 17 42.56 -11.26 11.16
N LEU A 18 41.71 -11.86 12.00
CA LEU A 18 40.26 -11.67 11.94
C LEU A 18 39.90 -10.27 12.45
N THR A 19 39.24 -9.48 11.62
CA THR A 19 38.44 -8.33 12.07
C THR A 19 37.02 -8.54 11.56
N ALA A 20 36.14 -8.96 12.46
CA ALA A 20 34.70 -8.93 12.27
C ALA A 20 34.18 -7.56 12.71
N CYS A 21 33.36 -6.91 11.89
CA CYS A 21 32.34 -5.93 12.31
C CYS A 21 31.43 -5.53 11.13
N GLY A 22 30.12 -5.71 11.31
CA GLY A 22 29.11 -4.74 10.89
C GLY A 22 28.57 -4.82 9.46
N GLY A 23 27.42 -5.48 9.29
CA GLY A 23 26.50 -5.22 8.19
C GLY A 23 25.60 -4.01 8.48
N ALA A 24 25.16 -3.31 7.43
CA ALA A 24 24.00 -2.42 7.44
C ALA A 24 23.48 -2.13 6.02
N ASP A 25 22.20 -2.45 5.81
CA ASP A 25 21.17 -1.73 5.08
C ASP A 25 21.56 -0.96 3.79
N GLN A 26 21.31 -1.58 2.64
CA GLN A 26 21.05 -0.86 1.39
C GLN A 26 19.55 -0.54 1.28
N PHE A 27 19.16 0.63 1.77
CA PHE A 27 17.97 1.35 1.28
C PHE A 27 18.47 2.62 0.62
N THR A 28 18.53 2.61 -0.71
CA THR A 28 18.79 3.79 -1.55
C THR A 28 17.71 4.84 -1.30
N ALA A 29 18.11 5.96 -0.69
CA ALA A 29 17.29 7.16 -0.56
C ALA A 29 17.10 7.79 -1.94
N TYR A 30 15.85 7.96 -2.37
CA TYR A 30 15.51 8.90 -3.44
C TYR A 30 15.68 10.33 -2.90
N ASN A 31 16.73 11.00 -3.37
CA ASN A 31 17.06 12.37 -3.04
C ASN A 31 16.29 13.31 -4.00
N THR A 32 15.30 14.04 -3.51
CA THR A 32 14.68 15.16 -4.24
C THR A 32 15.41 16.44 -3.85
N GLN A 33 16.51 16.73 -4.55
CA GLN A 33 17.16 18.03 -4.53
C GLN A 33 16.51 18.88 -5.62
N GLY A 34 15.76 19.89 -5.22
CA GLY A 34 15.32 20.98 -6.10
C GLY A 34 16.45 21.99 -6.16
N ASP A 35 17.00 22.18 -7.35
CA ASP A 35 17.98 23.23 -7.64
C ASP A 35 17.23 24.54 -7.88
N ASP A 36 17.25 25.42 -6.87
CA ASP A 36 17.03 26.86 -7.03
C ASP A 36 18.40 27.52 -7.23
N ASN A 37 18.70 27.98 -8.45
CA ASN A 37 19.58 29.13 -8.68
C ASN A 37 19.67 29.50 -10.18
N SER A 38 19.04 30.60 -10.56
CA SER A 38 19.59 31.57 -11.53
C SER A 38 18.82 32.90 -11.43
N PRO A 39 19.51 34.05 -11.33
CA PRO A 39 18.87 35.36 -11.24
C PRO A 39 18.68 35.95 -12.64
N ALA A 40 17.45 36.31 -12.99
CA ALA A 40 17.16 37.13 -14.16
C ALA A 40 16.64 38.50 -13.72
N ALA A 41 17.33 39.53 -14.20
CA ALA A 41 17.12 40.94 -13.92
C ALA A 41 15.70 41.40 -14.31
N PHE A 42 15.03 42.09 -13.38
CA PHE A 42 13.82 42.84 -13.68
C PHE A 42 14.20 44.25 -14.16
N SER A 43 13.92 44.50 -15.44
CA SER A 43 13.87 45.82 -16.04
C SER A 43 12.45 46.37 -15.88
N ASN A 44 12.37 47.60 -15.37
CA ASN A 44 11.14 48.38 -15.28
C ASN A 44 10.66 48.75 -16.68
N GLN A 45 9.43 48.39 -17.04
CA GLN A 45 8.63 49.16 -17.98
C GLN A 45 7.15 49.00 -17.67
N SER A 46 6.51 50.14 -17.36
CA SER A 46 5.08 50.31 -17.27
C SER A 46 4.44 50.12 -18.64
N ILE A 47 3.38 49.33 -18.73
CA ILE A 47 2.42 49.39 -19.83
C ILE A 47 1.02 49.39 -19.25
N GLN A 48 0.23 50.29 -19.81
CA GLN A 48 -1.10 50.73 -19.43
C GLN A 48 -2.15 49.63 -19.55
N ASP A 49 -3.18 49.77 -18.70
CA ASP A 49 -4.51 49.19 -18.84
C ASP A 49 -4.99 49.19 -20.29
N GLU A 50 -5.52 48.05 -20.75
CA GLU A 50 -6.89 47.89 -21.27
C GLU A 50 -7.14 46.38 -21.49
N GLY A 51 -8.32 45.87 -21.08
CA GLY A 51 -8.87 44.67 -21.72
C GLY A 51 -9.39 43.55 -20.82
N THR A 52 -10.70 43.61 -20.58
CA THR A 52 -11.64 42.47 -20.57
C THR A 52 -11.55 41.42 -19.45
N ASP A 53 -12.39 41.64 -18.44
CA ASP A 53 -12.89 40.64 -17.50
C ASP A 53 -13.72 39.57 -18.22
N LEU A 54 -13.13 38.40 -18.41
CA LEU A 54 -13.84 37.15 -18.70
C LEU A 54 -13.22 36.08 -17.79
N TRP A 55 -13.67 35.98 -16.53
CA TRP A 55 -13.73 34.77 -15.67
C TRP A 55 -14.24 35.16 -14.27
N ALA A 56 -15.44 35.73 -14.18
CA ALA A 56 -16.15 35.85 -12.90
C ALA A 56 -16.97 34.56 -12.66
N LEU A 57 -16.41 33.62 -11.91
CA LEU A 57 -17.20 32.55 -11.28
C LEU A 57 -17.85 33.10 -10.00
N PRO A 58 -19.15 32.85 -9.76
CA PRO A 58 -19.84 33.40 -8.62
C PRO A 58 -19.32 32.77 -7.32
N THR A 59 -18.73 33.60 -6.45
CA THR A 59 -18.50 33.27 -5.04
C THR A 59 -19.84 33.21 -4.31
N GLN A 60 -20.44 32.03 -4.22
CA GLN A 60 -21.41 31.76 -3.17
C GLN A 60 -20.66 31.58 -1.85
N LYS A 61 -20.85 32.52 -0.93
CA LYS A 61 -20.44 32.43 0.46
C LYS A 61 -21.12 31.21 1.09
N ALA A 62 -20.35 30.14 1.33
CA ALA A 62 -20.77 29.09 2.24
C ALA A 62 -20.75 29.68 3.66
N THR A 63 -21.93 29.90 4.22
CA THR A 63 -22.10 30.17 5.65
C THR A 63 -21.69 28.93 6.43
N VAL A 64 -20.66 29.08 7.26
CA VAL A 64 -20.24 28.07 8.23
C VAL A 64 -21.39 27.89 9.23
N GLY A 65 -22.08 26.75 9.11
CA GLY A 65 -23.06 26.30 10.09
C GLY A 65 -22.39 26.12 11.45
N LYS A 66 -23.05 26.67 12.47
CA LYS A 66 -22.72 26.51 13.90
C LYS A 66 -22.72 25.00 14.24
N PRO A 67 -21.78 24.50 15.06
CA PRO A 67 -21.82 23.10 15.47
C PRO A 67 -23.05 22.87 16.36
N GLU A 68 -24.03 22.15 15.84
CA GLU A 68 -25.16 21.64 16.62
C GLU A 68 -24.68 20.51 17.54
N ASN A 69 -25.27 20.48 18.72
CA ASN A 69 -24.92 19.67 19.86
C ASN A 69 -24.93 18.17 19.54
N PHE A 70 -23.76 17.53 19.62
CA PHE A 70 -23.69 16.09 19.81
C PHE A 70 -24.14 15.78 21.25
N PRO A 71 -25.08 14.84 21.47
CA PRO A 71 -25.42 14.41 22.82
C PRO A 71 -24.21 13.72 23.46
N THR A 72 -23.77 14.27 24.57
CA THR A 72 -22.82 13.64 25.50
C THR A 72 -23.39 12.30 25.96
N PRO A 73 -22.64 11.18 25.89
CA PRO A 73 -23.09 9.92 26.48
C PRO A 73 -23.30 10.12 27.98
N ALA A 74 -24.55 9.96 28.43
CA ALA A 74 -24.85 9.79 29.83
C ALA A 74 -24.36 8.39 30.24
N HIS A 75 -23.53 8.37 31.27
CA HIS A 75 -22.97 7.20 31.98
C HIS A 75 -21.57 6.73 31.52
N PRO A 76 -20.56 6.83 32.40
CA PRO A 76 -19.33 6.07 32.25
C PRO A 76 -19.61 4.57 32.46
N PRO A 77 -18.95 3.65 31.73
CA PRO A 77 -19.08 2.23 32.00
C PRO A 77 -18.53 1.90 33.39
N THR A 78 -19.33 1.18 34.17
CA THR A 78 -18.97 0.57 35.45
C THR A 78 -17.76 -0.32 35.26
N VAL A 79 -16.70 -0.04 36.02
CA VAL A 79 -15.52 -0.92 36.14
C VAL A 79 -15.99 -2.18 36.88
N VAL A 80 -16.06 -3.30 36.18
CA VAL A 80 -16.19 -4.62 36.79
C VAL A 80 -14.77 -5.12 37.02
N GLU A 81 -14.40 -5.29 38.29
CA GLU A 81 -13.21 -6.06 38.69
C GLU A 81 -13.41 -7.51 38.27
N GLU A 82 -12.68 -7.96 37.25
CA GLU A 82 -12.52 -9.38 36.96
C GLU A 82 -11.37 -9.95 37.79
N GLY A 83 -11.71 -11.01 38.52
CA GLY A 83 -10.81 -11.73 39.41
C GLY A 83 -9.70 -12.48 38.68
N ASP A 84 -8.64 -12.67 39.45
CA ASP A 84 -7.46 -13.49 39.21
C ASP A 84 -7.80 -14.96 38.89
N PRO A 85 -7.21 -15.55 37.83
CA PRO A 85 -7.00 -16.99 37.79
C PRO A 85 -5.50 -17.32 37.72
N THR A 86 -4.97 -17.67 38.87
CA THR A 86 -3.79 -18.51 39.04
C THR A 86 -4.12 -19.92 38.55
N SER A 87 -3.45 -20.41 37.51
CA SER A 87 -3.18 -21.85 37.30
C SER A 87 -2.40 -22.09 36.01
N ALA A 88 -1.11 -22.38 36.17
CA ALA A 88 -0.23 -22.84 35.11
C ALA A 88 -0.58 -24.26 34.67
N GLN A 89 -0.65 -24.50 33.35
CA GLN A 89 -0.37 -25.83 32.79
C GLN A 89 0.69 -25.71 31.70
N VAL A 90 1.81 -26.37 31.98
CA VAL A 90 2.99 -26.54 31.13
C VAL A 90 2.63 -27.57 30.05
N SER A 91 2.61 -27.15 28.79
CA SER A 91 2.54 -28.04 27.63
C SER A 91 3.94 -28.22 27.06
N THR A 92 4.49 -29.42 27.22
CA THR A 92 5.78 -29.83 26.65
C THR A 92 5.63 -30.19 25.18
N LEU A 93 6.22 -29.40 24.29
CA LEU A 93 6.40 -29.73 22.87
C LEU A 93 7.44 -30.87 22.72
N PRO A 94 7.16 -31.95 21.98
CA PRO A 94 8.20 -32.89 21.60
C PRO A 94 9.12 -32.26 20.54
N THR A 95 10.40 -32.16 20.89
CA THR A 95 11.48 -31.82 19.96
C THR A 95 11.93 -33.10 19.27
N GLN A 96 11.51 -33.32 18.02
CA GLN A 96 12.19 -34.23 17.11
C GLN A 96 12.60 -33.48 15.84
N PRO A 97 13.85 -33.61 15.37
CA PRO A 97 14.28 -33.06 14.11
C PRO A 97 13.64 -33.86 12.96
N ALA A 98 12.84 -33.18 12.14
CA ALA A 98 12.30 -33.76 10.93
C ALA A 98 13.44 -34.12 9.96
N THR A 99 13.54 -35.39 9.63
CA THR A 99 14.36 -35.90 8.52
C THR A 99 13.78 -35.35 7.22
N VAL A 100 14.58 -34.54 6.52
CA VAL A 100 14.24 -34.00 5.20
C VAL A 100 14.27 -35.16 4.21
N ASP A 101 13.11 -35.47 3.61
CA ASP A 101 12.99 -36.45 2.53
C ASP A 101 13.66 -35.88 1.26
N PRO A 102 14.74 -36.49 0.74
CA PRO A 102 15.41 -36.05 -0.48
C PRO A 102 14.57 -36.27 -1.76
N ASN A 103 13.42 -36.94 -1.66
CA ASN A 103 12.45 -37.13 -2.76
C ASN A 103 11.23 -36.23 -2.66
N ALA A 104 11.22 -35.20 -1.81
CA ALA A 104 10.15 -34.21 -1.80
C ALA A 104 10.04 -33.55 -3.19
N GLU A 105 8.97 -33.89 -3.92
CA GLU A 105 8.62 -33.30 -5.20
C GLU A 105 8.72 -31.77 -5.11
N THR A 106 9.37 -31.18 -6.11
CA THR A 106 9.42 -29.73 -6.30
C THR A 106 8.01 -29.17 -6.11
N PRO A 107 7.79 -28.19 -5.20
CA PRO A 107 6.45 -27.67 -4.95
C PRO A 107 5.82 -27.24 -6.27
N ALA A 108 4.75 -27.92 -6.67
CA ALA A 108 3.98 -27.57 -7.85
C ALA A 108 3.65 -26.08 -7.78
N THR A 109 4.04 -25.32 -8.81
CA THR A 109 3.69 -23.91 -8.96
C THR A 109 2.20 -23.75 -8.67
N PRO A 110 1.77 -22.99 -7.64
CA PRO A 110 0.34 -22.78 -7.40
C PRO A 110 -0.23 -21.99 -8.56
N THR A 111 -0.89 -22.76 -9.42
CA THR A 111 -1.51 -22.51 -10.71
C THR A 111 -2.60 -21.45 -10.60
N HIS A 112 -2.83 -20.67 -11.66
CA HIS A 112 -4.13 -20.04 -11.85
C HIS A 112 -5.22 -21.06 -11.52
N GLY A 113 -6.26 -20.66 -10.78
CA GLY A 113 -7.41 -21.53 -10.60
C GLY A 113 -7.90 -21.94 -11.98
N GLN A 114 -8.34 -23.20 -12.14
CA GLN A 114 -8.97 -23.60 -13.40
C GLN A 114 -10.27 -22.81 -13.54
N VAL A 115 -10.21 -21.73 -14.32
CA VAL A 115 -11.39 -20.96 -14.71
C VAL A 115 -11.95 -21.62 -15.96
N SER A 116 -13.23 -21.94 -15.99
CA SER A 116 -13.85 -22.42 -17.22
C SER A 116 -13.81 -21.31 -18.27
N GLU A 117 -13.69 -21.70 -19.54
CA GLU A 117 -13.82 -20.77 -20.67
C GLU A 117 -15.12 -19.99 -20.61
N ASP A 118 -16.21 -20.62 -20.13
CA ASP A 118 -17.50 -19.95 -19.91
C ASP A 118 -17.41 -18.80 -18.91
N GLN A 119 -16.65 -18.98 -17.82
CA GLN A 119 -16.46 -17.93 -16.82
C GLN A 119 -15.56 -16.81 -17.37
N ILE A 120 -14.50 -17.14 -18.11
CA ILE A 120 -13.66 -16.15 -18.82
C ILE A 120 -14.50 -15.35 -19.84
N ALA A 121 -15.37 -16.04 -20.59
CA ALA A 121 -16.26 -15.41 -21.57
C ALA A 121 -17.29 -14.49 -20.90
N LYS A 122 -17.83 -14.90 -19.75
CA LYS A 122 -18.77 -14.11 -18.95
C LYS A 122 -18.15 -12.84 -18.37
N ASP A 123 -16.89 -12.91 -17.95
CA ASP A 123 -16.17 -11.76 -17.39
C ASP A 123 -15.55 -10.85 -18.46
N ARG A 124 -15.53 -11.28 -19.72
CA ARG A 124 -15.06 -10.43 -20.81
C ARG A 124 -16.05 -9.29 -21.08
N PRO A 125 -15.59 -8.03 -21.12
CA PRO A 125 -16.46 -6.91 -21.48
C PRO A 125 -16.91 -7.02 -22.95
N ALA A 126 -18.14 -6.62 -23.23
CA ALA A 126 -18.61 -6.49 -24.62
C ALA A 126 -17.85 -5.34 -25.31
N SER A 127 -17.60 -5.44 -26.63
CA SER A 127 -16.84 -4.44 -27.38
C SER A 127 -17.41 -3.02 -27.26
N LYS A 128 -18.74 -2.88 -27.12
CA LYS A 128 -19.41 -1.59 -26.91
C LYS A 128 -19.05 -0.89 -25.60
N ASP A 129 -18.59 -1.64 -24.60
CA ASP A 129 -18.25 -1.13 -23.28
C ASP A 129 -16.75 -0.77 -23.17
N VAL A 130 -15.94 -1.12 -24.19
CA VAL A 130 -14.49 -0.95 -24.20
C VAL A 130 -14.09 0.37 -24.85
N GLN A 131 -13.26 1.16 -24.16
CA GLN A 131 -12.70 2.41 -24.67
C GLN A 131 -11.17 2.35 -24.75
N GLY A 132 -10.67 2.08 -25.95
CA GLY A 132 -9.23 2.05 -26.25
C GLY A 132 -8.49 0.89 -25.60
N THR A 133 -7.28 0.66 -26.08
CA THR A 133 -6.37 -0.36 -25.56
C THR A 133 -4.99 0.27 -25.37
N SER A 134 -4.27 -0.16 -24.35
CA SER A 134 -2.87 0.19 -24.17
C SER A 134 -2.18 -0.87 -23.30
N SER A 135 -0.86 -0.77 -23.18
CA SER A 135 -0.10 -1.57 -22.24
C SER A 135 0.08 -0.80 -20.94
N LEU A 136 -0.06 -1.46 -19.81
CA LEU A 136 0.29 -0.88 -18.53
C LEU A 136 1.73 -1.17 -18.13
N LYS A 137 2.27 -0.35 -17.22
CA LYS A 137 3.53 -0.53 -16.49
C LYS A 137 3.18 -0.60 -15.00
N PRO A 138 3.17 -1.77 -14.38
CA PRO A 138 2.62 -1.93 -13.04
C PRO A 138 3.67 -1.61 -11.97
N THR A 139 3.19 -1.29 -10.78
CA THR A 139 3.85 -1.49 -9.49
C THR A 139 2.83 -2.03 -8.51
N VAL A 140 3.27 -2.47 -7.34
CA VAL A 140 2.39 -2.92 -6.28
C VAL A 140 2.69 -2.12 -5.01
N TYR A 141 1.65 -1.58 -4.39
CA TYR A 141 1.71 -0.95 -3.07
C TYR A 141 0.79 -1.66 -2.09
N PHE A 142 1.02 -1.42 -0.81
CA PHE A 142 0.35 -2.12 0.28
C PHE A 142 0.25 -1.24 1.51
N PHE A 143 -0.55 -1.69 2.47
CA PHE A 143 -0.78 -1.03 3.74
C PHE A 143 0.16 -1.64 4.80
N PRO A 144 1.30 -1.01 5.11
CA PRO A 144 2.29 -1.61 5.99
C PRO A 144 1.80 -1.68 7.44
N VAL A 145 2.19 -2.74 8.15
CA VAL A 145 1.92 -2.94 9.57
C VAL A 145 3.25 -2.95 10.33
N PHE A 146 3.41 -2.03 11.26
CA PHE A 146 4.61 -1.90 12.09
C PHE A 146 4.27 -2.25 13.54
N ASP A 147 4.98 -3.23 14.09
CA ASP A 147 4.90 -3.59 15.51
C ASP A 147 6.06 -2.91 16.26
N GLU A 148 5.81 -1.71 16.78
CA GLU A 148 6.77 -0.91 17.56
C GLU A 148 7.10 -1.56 18.92
N ASP A 149 6.33 -2.57 19.35
CA ASP A 149 6.59 -3.31 20.60
C ASP A 149 7.66 -4.39 20.39
N LYS A 150 7.83 -4.89 19.15
CA LYS A 150 8.78 -5.97 18.83
C LYS A 150 10.13 -5.47 18.31
N LYS A 151 10.16 -4.29 17.68
CA LYS A 151 11.37 -3.73 17.07
C LYS A 151 11.59 -2.33 17.61
N THR A 152 12.48 -2.22 18.59
CA THR A 152 12.77 -0.96 19.26
C THR A 152 13.99 -0.30 18.61
N CYS A 153 13.79 0.84 17.96
CA CYS A 153 14.85 1.84 17.84
C CYS A 153 15.01 2.59 19.17
N SER A 154 16.12 3.28 19.34
CA SER A 154 16.33 4.13 20.50
C SER A 154 15.34 5.30 20.54
N ASP A 155 15.09 5.86 21.71
CA ASP A 155 14.15 6.98 21.86
C ASP A 155 14.61 8.26 21.13
N SER A 156 15.90 8.41 20.85
CA SER A 156 16.45 9.51 20.04
C SER A 156 16.18 9.34 18.53
N GLU A 157 15.96 8.10 18.07
CA GLU A 157 15.60 7.78 16.69
C GLU A 157 14.09 7.83 16.43
N LYS A 158 13.28 8.02 17.48
CA LYS A 158 11.82 8.12 17.37
C LYS A 158 11.39 9.52 16.98
N VAL A 159 10.54 9.59 15.95
CA VAL A 159 9.92 10.82 15.46
C VAL A 159 8.42 10.80 15.78
N THR A 160 7.85 12.00 15.99
CA THR A 160 6.42 12.16 16.22
C THR A 160 5.67 12.27 14.90
N LEU A 161 4.70 11.39 14.67
CA LEU A 161 3.67 11.58 13.66
C LEU A 161 2.63 12.55 14.19
N HIS A 162 2.22 13.49 13.33
CA HIS A 162 1.31 14.57 13.71
C HIS A 162 0.02 14.50 12.91
N GLY A 163 -1.09 14.86 13.53
CA GLY A 163 -2.39 14.94 12.90
C GLY A 163 -2.76 16.34 12.44
N GLN A 164 -4.04 16.57 12.23
CA GLN A 164 -4.59 17.88 11.90
C GLN A 164 -4.19 18.93 12.95
N GLY A 165 -3.90 20.15 12.49
CA GLY A 165 -3.45 21.26 13.34
C GLY A 165 -2.09 21.05 14.02
N GLY A 166 -1.33 20.01 13.63
CA GLY A 166 -0.05 19.69 14.28
C GLY A 166 -0.17 18.91 15.58
N LYS A 167 -1.37 18.39 15.92
CA LYS A 167 -1.57 17.54 17.11
C LYS A 167 -0.62 16.34 17.08
N ALA A 168 0.19 16.13 18.12
CA ALA A 168 0.99 14.91 18.24
C ALA A 168 0.07 13.68 18.33
N LEU A 169 0.32 12.67 17.48
CA LEU A 169 -0.45 11.43 17.49
C LEU A 169 0.34 10.31 18.17
N ILE A 170 1.50 9.94 17.63
CA ILE A 170 2.29 8.78 18.08
C ILE A 170 3.77 9.00 17.79
N ARG A 171 4.65 8.45 18.61
CA ARG A 171 6.09 8.39 18.35
C ARG A 171 6.46 7.03 17.80
N VAL A 172 7.14 7.00 16.66
CA VAL A 172 7.53 5.78 15.94
C VAL A 172 8.98 5.88 15.50
N CYS A 173 9.61 4.75 15.20
CA CYS A 173 10.94 4.76 14.61
C CYS A 173 10.97 5.54 13.29
N LYS A 174 12.04 6.33 13.06
CA LYS A 174 12.21 7.15 11.84
C LYS A 174 11.99 6.34 10.55
N LYS A 175 12.52 5.11 10.47
CA LYS A 175 12.32 4.21 9.31
C LYS A 175 10.84 3.91 9.06
N ASN A 176 10.07 3.65 10.11
CA ASN A 176 8.64 3.37 10.01
C ASN A 176 7.86 4.63 9.63
N SER A 177 8.22 5.81 10.17
CA SER A 177 7.64 7.08 9.73
C SER A 177 7.89 7.37 8.25
N LEU A 178 9.08 7.07 7.72
CA LEU A 178 9.38 7.24 6.30
C LEU A 178 8.57 6.27 5.44
N ALA A 179 8.46 5.02 5.85
CA ALA A 179 7.68 4.01 5.15
C ALA A 179 6.18 4.33 5.16
N CYS A 180 5.61 4.78 6.29
CA CYS A 180 4.23 5.31 6.36
C CYS A 180 4.03 6.46 5.37
N GLY A 181 5.00 7.37 5.28
CA GLY A 181 4.95 8.50 4.36
C GLY A 181 5.00 8.10 2.89
N LEU A 182 5.78 7.08 2.56
CA LEU A 182 5.94 6.56 1.20
C LEU A 182 4.69 5.80 0.73
N GLN A 183 4.11 4.97 1.59
CA GLN A 183 2.92 4.18 1.27
C GLN A 183 1.61 5.00 1.37
N GLY A 184 1.66 6.21 1.93
CA GLY A 184 0.48 7.06 2.13
C GLY A 184 -0.39 6.69 3.32
N SER A 185 -0.20 5.49 3.87
CA SER A 185 -0.92 4.97 5.03
C SER A 185 -0.08 3.92 5.77
N CYS A 186 -0.43 3.63 7.03
CA CYS A 186 0.20 2.55 7.80
C CYS A 186 -0.58 2.19 9.07
N THR A 187 -0.37 0.97 9.55
CA THR A 187 -0.85 0.49 10.86
C THR A 187 0.32 0.50 11.82
N ILE A 188 0.16 1.15 12.96
CA ILE A 188 1.12 1.13 14.05
C ILE A 188 0.52 0.35 15.22
N LYS A 189 1.20 -0.70 15.65
CA LYS A 189 0.95 -1.37 16.92
C LYS A 189 1.99 -0.92 17.92
N GLN A 190 1.54 -0.33 19.02
CA GLN A 190 2.40 0.18 20.09
C GLN A 190 1.66 0.09 21.43
N LYS A 191 2.31 -0.48 22.44
CA LYS A 191 1.80 -0.78 23.77
C LYS A 191 0.48 -1.54 23.70
N GLY A 192 0.41 -2.54 22.81
CA GLY A 192 -0.81 -3.32 22.56
C GLY A 192 -1.94 -2.57 21.86
N LYS A 193 -1.81 -1.26 21.60
CA LYS A 193 -2.81 -0.46 20.86
C LYS A 193 -2.50 -0.45 19.38
N ILE A 194 -3.52 -0.62 18.56
CA ILE A 194 -3.42 -0.59 17.09
C ILE A 194 -4.04 0.73 16.59
N ARG A 195 -3.28 1.48 15.79
CA ARG A 195 -3.73 2.71 15.14
C ARG A 195 -3.47 2.63 13.66
N MET A 196 -4.51 2.87 12.87
CA MET A 196 -4.42 2.94 11.42
C MET A 196 -4.41 4.41 11.00
N LEU A 197 -3.37 4.83 10.30
CA LEU A 197 -3.14 6.21 9.92
C LEU A 197 -3.14 6.35 8.40
N ASN A 198 -3.81 7.38 7.90
CA ASN A 198 -3.74 7.80 6.50
C ASN A 198 -3.17 9.22 6.43
N ILE A 199 -2.43 9.56 5.37
CA ILE A 199 -2.02 10.95 5.15
C ILE A 199 -3.26 11.80 4.87
N LEU A 200 -3.38 12.90 5.61
CA LEU A 200 -4.34 13.98 5.40
C LEU A 200 -3.80 15.00 4.39
N ALA A 201 -2.57 15.46 4.62
CA ALA A 201 -1.94 16.53 3.85
C ALA A 201 -0.43 16.58 4.14
N ARG A 202 0.32 17.34 3.35
CA ARG A 202 1.71 17.71 3.65
C ARG A 202 1.78 19.21 3.94
N ILE A 203 2.20 19.58 5.15
CA ILE A 203 2.27 20.98 5.61
C ILE A 203 3.71 21.27 6.00
N LYS A 204 4.34 22.26 5.35
CA LYS A 204 5.75 22.64 5.57
C LYS A 204 6.70 21.43 5.48
N GLY A 205 6.51 20.60 4.45
CA GLY A 205 7.32 19.39 4.23
C GLY A 205 7.01 18.21 5.16
N GLN A 206 6.10 18.35 6.13
CA GLN A 206 5.74 17.29 7.07
C GLN A 206 4.36 16.70 6.74
N ASN A 207 4.28 15.38 6.67
CA ASN A 207 3.01 14.68 6.52
C ASN A 207 2.15 14.86 7.79
N ARG A 208 0.88 15.17 7.60
CA ARG A 208 -0.18 15.17 8.60
C ARG A 208 -1.04 13.94 8.39
N TYR A 209 -1.48 13.33 9.47
CA TYR A 209 -2.24 12.09 9.43
C TYR A 209 -3.62 12.27 10.07
N PHE A 210 -4.54 11.36 9.76
CA PHE A 210 -5.75 11.15 10.53
C PHE A 210 -5.88 9.67 10.84
N GLU A 211 -6.62 9.35 11.91
CA GLU A 211 -6.93 7.98 12.26
C GLU A 211 -8.07 7.46 11.38
N ILE A 212 -7.84 6.31 10.76
CA ILE A 212 -8.81 5.66 9.90
C ILE A 212 -9.93 5.07 10.76
N ASN A 213 -11.18 5.34 10.39
CA ASN A 213 -12.32 4.59 10.92
C ASN A 213 -12.35 3.20 10.28
N ARG A 214 -11.99 2.18 11.06
CA ARG A 214 -11.86 0.79 10.59
C ARG A 214 -13.20 0.14 10.23
N GLU A 215 -14.29 0.64 10.78
CA GLU A 215 -15.64 0.17 10.48
C GLU A 215 -16.13 0.70 9.12
N GLU A 216 -15.55 1.81 8.67
CA GLU A 216 -15.92 2.47 7.42
C GLU A 216 -15.01 2.01 6.27
N CYS A 217 -13.69 2.15 6.43
CA CYS A 217 -12.69 1.78 5.44
C CYS A 217 -11.56 0.97 6.08
N LYS A 218 -11.80 -0.33 6.27
CA LYS A 218 -10.86 -1.28 6.90
C LYS A 218 -9.45 -1.27 6.32
N TYR A 219 -9.31 -0.99 5.03
CA TYR A 219 -8.04 -1.01 4.31
C TYR A 219 -7.51 0.39 3.97
N GLY A 220 -7.99 1.42 4.67
CA GLY A 220 -7.57 2.80 4.44
C GLY A 220 -8.35 3.55 3.37
N TYR A 221 -7.96 4.81 3.20
CA TYR A 221 -8.59 5.73 2.27
C TYR A 221 -7.60 6.08 1.15
N GLY A 222 -8.09 6.02 -0.09
CA GLY A 222 -7.46 6.67 -1.21
C GLY A 222 -7.82 8.15 -1.27
N VAL A 223 -7.66 8.73 -2.45
CA VAL A 223 -8.05 10.11 -2.75
C VAL A 223 -9.55 10.34 -2.51
N SER A 224 -9.91 11.54 -2.03
CA SER A 224 -11.29 11.95 -1.77
C SER A 224 -12.08 11.02 -0.85
N SER A 225 -11.40 10.40 0.12
CA SER A 225 -12.01 9.50 1.12
C SER A 225 -12.70 8.26 0.53
N VAL A 226 -12.27 7.81 -0.65
CA VAL A 226 -12.70 6.53 -1.22
C VAL A 226 -12.04 5.39 -0.46
N CYS A 227 -12.79 4.37 -0.06
CA CYS A 227 -12.19 3.21 0.62
C CYS A 227 -11.35 2.41 -0.38
N LEU A 228 -10.15 1.99 0.05
CA LEU A 228 -9.32 1.08 -0.72
C LEU A 228 -9.85 -0.36 -0.59
N ASP A 229 -9.90 -1.05 -1.73
CA ASP A 229 -10.39 -2.42 -1.89
C ASP A 229 -9.21 -3.31 -2.33
N PRO A 230 -8.64 -4.16 -1.43
CA PRO A 230 -7.49 -4.98 -1.75
C PRO A 230 -7.70 -5.80 -3.01
N PHE A 231 -6.66 -5.85 -3.85
CA PHE A 231 -6.63 -6.53 -5.14
C PHE A 231 -7.58 -5.99 -6.22
N HIS A 232 -8.47 -5.05 -5.91
CA HIS A 232 -9.40 -4.45 -6.87
C HIS A 232 -9.25 -2.93 -7.01
N THR A 233 -8.22 -2.37 -6.38
CA THR A 233 -7.92 -0.93 -6.41
C THR A 233 -6.68 -0.64 -7.23
N LEU A 234 -6.78 0.39 -8.08
CA LEU A 234 -5.63 1.02 -8.71
C LEU A 234 -5.45 2.45 -8.18
N ALA A 235 -4.20 2.81 -7.95
CA ALA A 235 -3.76 4.20 -7.98
C ALA A 235 -3.36 4.58 -9.40
N ALA A 236 -3.74 5.78 -9.83
CA ALA A 236 -3.50 6.25 -11.20
C ALA A 236 -3.23 7.75 -11.25
N ASP A 237 -2.81 8.22 -12.43
CA ASP A 237 -2.77 9.64 -12.75
C ASP A 237 -4.18 10.19 -13.01
N LEU A 238 -4.69 11.00 -12.07
CA LEU A 238 -6.03 11.57 -12.18
C LEU A 238 -6.18 12.68 -13.23
N SER A 239 -5.09 13.12 -13.87
CA SER A 239 -5.18 13.99 -15.06
C SER A 239 -5.52 13.19 -16.32
N VAL A 240 -5.27 11.87 -16.31
CA VAL A 240 -5.53 10.96 -17.43
C VAL A 240 -6.79 10.12 -17.20
N TYR A 241 -6.98 9.67 -15.97
CA TYR A 241 -8.07 8.78 -15.57
C TYR A 241 -8.99 9.44 -14.55
N LYS A 242 -10.23 8.97 -14.48
CA LYS A 242 -11.20 9.48 -13.50
C LYS A 242 -11.27 8.59 -12.26
N LEU A 243 -11.51 9.19 -11.11
CA LEU A 243 -11.86 8.44 -9.90
C LEU A 243 -13.15 7.64 -10.16
N GLY A 244 -13.14 6.36 -9.77
CA GLY A 244 -14.23 5.42 -10.04
C GLY A 244 -14.22 4.84 -11.46
N GLU A 245 -13.26 5.21 -12.31
CA GLU A 245 -13.12 4.57 -13.63
C GLU A 245 -12.73 3.10 -13.48
N VAL A 246 -13.30 2.27 -14.36
CA VAL A 246 -13.13 0.81 -14.33
C VAL A 246 -12.10 0.40 -15.37
N ILE A 247 -11.10 -0.34 -14.91
CA ILE A 247 -10.02 -0.88 -15.74
C ILE A 247 -10.14 -2.39 -15.76
N TYR A 248 -10.06 -3.00 -16.94
CA TYR A 248 -10.07 -4.44 -17.11
C TYR A 248 -8.72 -4.94 -17.63
N ILE A 249 -8.19 -5.96 -16.98
CA ILE A 249 -6.88 -6.55 -17.26
C ILE A 249 -7.08 -8.06 -17.42
N PRO A 250 -7.13 -8.58 -18.66
CA PRO A 250 -7.47 -9.98 -18.93
C PRO A 250 -6.57 -10.98 -18.20
N SER A 251 -5.28 -10.68 -18.07
CA SER A 251 -4.28 -11.58 -17.47
C SER A 251 -4.45 -11.79 -15.96
N VAL A 252 -5.36 -11.05 -15.31
CA VAL A 252 -5.64 -11.22 -13.88
C VAL A 252 -6.84 -12.16 -13.65
N ILE A 253 -7.61 -12.50 -14.69
CA ILE A 253 -8.74 -13.43 -14.53
C ILE A 253 -8.25 -14.77 -14.00
N GLY A 254 -8.93 -15.30 -12.98
CA GLY A 254 -8.58 -16.59 -12.39
C GLY A 254 -7.39 -16.56 -11.44
N LEU A 255 -6.84 -15.37 -11.17
CA LEU A 255 -5.88 -15.20 -10.11
C LEU A 255 -6.57 -15.48 -8.77
N ILE A 256 -6.07 -16.48 -8.03
CA ILE A 256 -6.59 -16.83 -6.70
C ILE A 256 -6.15 -15.76 -5.71
N LEU A 257 -7.11 -15.14 -5.04
CA LEU A 257 -6.90 -14.13 -4.02
C LEU A 257 -6.70 -14.76 -2.63
N PRO A 258 -6.21 -14.00 -1.63
CA PRO A 258 -5.94 -14.55 -0.29
C PRO A 258 -7.17 -15.13 0.42
N ASP A 259 -8.38 -14.72 0.04
CA ASP A 259 -9.64 -15.26 0.56
C ASP A 259 -10.11 -16.52 -0.20
N GLY A 260 -9.34 -16.99 -1.19
CA GLY A 260 -9.67 -18.14 -2.04
C GLY A 260 -10.57 -17.81 -3.24
N SER A 261 -11.07 -16.58 -3.35
CA SER A 261 -11.86 -16.16 -4.51
C SER A 261 -10.99 -16.03 -5.77
N LEU A 262 -11.63 -16.04 -6.94
CA LEU A 262 -10.98 -15.81 -8.22
C LEU A 262 -11.19 -14.35 -8.63
N HIS A 263 -10.11 -13.70 -9.03
CA HIS A 263 -10.18 -12.35 -9.57
C HIS A 263 -10.88 -12.35 -10.94
N ASP A 264 -11.74 -11.36 -11.18
CA ASP A 264 -12.61 -11.23 -12.37
C ASP A 264 -12.00 -10.35 -13.49
N GLY A 265 -10.77 -9.88 -13.26
CA GLY A 265 -10.02 -9.02 -14.17
C GLY A 265 -10.33 -7.53 -14.03
N TYR A 266 -11.30 -7.14 -13.20
CA TYR A 266 -11.72 -5.74 -13.06
C TYR A 266 -11.12 -5.05 -11.84
N PHE A 267 -10.76 -3.80 -12.07
CA PHE A 267 -10.23 -2.88 -11.08
C PHE A 267 -10.98 -1.55 -11.13
N ILE A 268 -10.98 -0.84 -10.01
CA ILE A 268 -11.51 0.52 -9.93
C ILE A 268 -10.41 1.46 -9.48
N ILE A 269 -10.29 2.60 -10.16
CA ILE A 269 -9.42 3.68 -9.73
C ILE A 269 -10.02 4.30 -8.48
N ARG A 270 -9.38 4.08 -7.33
CA ARG A 270 -9.81 4.57 -6.01
C ARG A 270 -8.77 5.48 -5.38
N ASP A 271 -7.59 5.60 -5.99
CA ASP A 271 -6.45 6.28 -5.39
C ASP A 271 -5.60 7.06 -6.41
N LYS A 272 -4.72 7.93 -5.89
CA LYS A 272 -3.72 8.67 -6.64
C LYS A 272 -2.34 8.43 -6.02
N GLY A 273 -1.42 7.86 -6.80
CA GLY A 273 -0.02 7.72 -6.38
C GLY A 273 0.80 8.95 -6.79
N ALA A 274 1.64 9.47 -5.88
CA ALA A 274 2.48 10.64 -6.18
C ALA A 274 3.48 10.40 -7.33
N GLY A 275 3.97 9.16 -7.46
CA GLY A 275 4.88 8.73 -8.53
C GLY A 275 4.19 8.05 -9.72
N ILE A 276 2.86 8.05 -9.76
CA ILE A 276 2.06 7.31 -10.73
C ILE A 276 1.49 8.31 -11.72
N ASN A 277 2.30 8.63 -12.73
CA ASN A 277 2.03 9.68 -13.70
C ASN A 277 1.97 9.10 -15.13
N GLY A 278 1.06 9.62 -15.94
CA GLY A 278 0.88 9.26 -17.34
C GLY A 278 -0.04 8.06 -17.60
N ARG A 279 -0.29 7.84 -18.89
CA ARG A 279 -1.15 6.75 -19.38
C ARG A 279 -0.47 5.39 -19.21
N GLY A 280 -1.24 4.42 -18.73
CA GLY A 280 -0.81 3.04 -18.50
C GLY A 280 0.04 2.87 -17.25
N ARG A 281 0.30 3.91 -16.46
CA ARG A 281 1.02 3.78 -15.20
C ARG A 281 0.02 3.56 -14.07
N PHE A 282 0.03 2.36 -13.49
CA PHE A 282 -0.87 1.98 -12.41
C PHE A 282 -0.09 1.38 -11.24
N ASP A 283 -0.53 1.68 -10.03
CA ASP A 283 -0.06 1.03 -8.80
C ASP A 283 -1.18 0.16 -8.24
N PHE A 284 -0.90 -1.12 -8.04
CA PHE A 284 -1.89 -2.12 -7.65
C PHE A 284 -1.90 -2.25 -6.13
N TYR A 285 -3.06 -2.03 -5.53
CA TYR A 285 -3.19 -2.13 -4.08
C TYR A 285 -3.41 -3.57 -3.64
N SER A 286 -2.55 -4.08 -2.76
CA SER A 286 -2.59 -5.47 -2.28
C SER A 286 -3.04 -5.61 -0.81
N GLY A 287 -3.62 -4.55 -0.24
CA GLY A 287 -4.07 -4.57 1.16
C GLY A 287 -2.90 -4.73 2.12
N PHE A 288 -3.00 -5.66 3.07
CA PHE A 288 -1.95 -5.92 4.06
C PHE A 288 -0.87 -6.90 3.59
N VAL A 289 -0.90 -7.35 2.33
CA VAL A 289 0.07 -8.31 1.79
C VAL A 289 1.19 -7.54 1.07
N PRO A 290 2.42 -7.47 1.60
CA PRO A 290 3.50 -6.74 0.95
C PRO A 290 3.80 -7.24 -0.47
N TRP A 291 4.30 -6.35 -1.32
CA TRP A 291 4.68 -6.68 -2.69
C TRP A 291 5.86 -7.66 -2.78
N TYR A 292 6.70 -7.77 -1.75
CA TYR A 292 7.83 -8.70 -1.76
C TYR A 292 7.49 -10.09 -1.20
N GLU A 293 6.28 -10.27 -0.64
CA GLU A 293 5.85 -11.57 -0.13
C GLU A 293 5.50 -12.52 -1.28
N LYS A 294 6.04 -13.73 -1.25
CA LYS A 294 5.75 -14.76 -2.27
C LYS A 294 4.26 -15.14 -2.32
N THR A 295 3.53 -14.92 -1.22
CA THR A 295 2.10 -15.17 -1.12
C THR A 295 1.25 -14.11 -1.82
N ASN A 296 1.82 -12.95 -2.18
CA ASN A 296 1.11 -11.91 -2.91
C ASN A 296 0.74 -12.42 -4.32
N PRO A 297 -0.56 -12.51 -4.66
CA PRO A 297 -1.01 -13.02 -5.96
C PRO A 297 -0.42 -12.23 -7.15
N PHE A 298 -0.20 -10.94 -7.01
CA PHE A 298 0.34 -10.08 -8.07
C PHE A 298 1.77 -10.44 -8.49
N ASN A 299 2.56 -11.02 -7.58
CA ASN A 299 3.92 -11.48 -7.90
C ASN A 299 3.91 -12.63 -8.89
N ARG A 300 2.91 -13.51 -8.82
CA ARG A 300 2.82 -14.71 -9.64
C ARG A 300 2.62 -14.41 -11.13
N ILE A 301 2.00 -13.27 -11.42
CA ILE A 301 1.74 -12.79 -12.78
C ILE A 301 2.63 -11.59 -13.16
N GLY A 302 3.70 -11.35 -12.38
CA GLY A 302 4.72 -10.35 -12.71
C GLY A 302 4.27 -8.90 -12.56
N LEU A 303 3.16 -8.59 -11.87
CA LEU A 303 2.70 -7.20 -11.70
C LEU A 303 3.59 -6.38 -10.74
N ALA A 304 4.46 -7.02 -9.96
CA ALA A 304 5.49 -6.30 -9.20
C ALA A 304 6.72 -5.92 -10.04
N ASP A 305 6.84 -6.45 -11.26
CA ASP A 305 7.92 -6.08 -12.18
C ASP A 305 7.48 -4.90 -13.05
N LYS A 306 8.20 -3.78 -12.95
CA LYS A 306 7.96 -2.56 -13.74
C LYS A 306 8.12 -2.78 -15.25
N ASN A 307 8.78 -3.85 -15.67
CA ASN A 307 8.99 -4.22 -17.07
C ASN A 307 7.84 -5.07 -17.63
N THR A 308 6.95 -5.58 -16.77
CA THR A 308 5.77 -6.30 -17.20
C THR A 308 4.87 -5.36 -18.00
N ALA A 309 4.57 -5.77 -19.23
CA ALA A 309 3.72 -5.04 -20.16
C ALA A 309 2.48 -5.90 -20.44
N VAL A 310 1.37 -5.59 -19.77
CA VAL A 310 0.09 -6.30 -19.98
C VAL A 310 -0.95 -5.38 -20.60
N PRO A 311 -1.79 -5.90 -21.51
CA PRO A 311 -2.87 -5.11 -22.09
C PRO A 311 -3.91 -4.77 -21.03
N TYR A 312 -4.47 -3.56 -21.11
CA TYR A 312 -5.64 -3.17 -20.33
C TYR A 312 -6.67 -2.45 -21.20
N LEU A 313 -7.92 -2.54 -20.76
CA LEU A 313 -9.08 -1.91 -21.37
C LEU A 313 -9.69 -0.93 -20.37
N ARG A 314 -10.15 0.23 -20.85
CA ARG A 314 -11.00 1.13 -20.06
C ARG A 314 -12.44 0.71 -20.29
N ILE A 315 -13.20 0.55 -19.22
CA ILE A 315 -14.57 0.05 -19.27
C ILE A 315 -15.54 1.18 -18.96
N THR A 316 -16.58 1.30 -19.77
CA THR A 316 -17.59 2.36 -19.70
C THR A 316 -18.99 1.76 -19.71
N GLY A 317 -20.01 2.62 -19.76
CA GLY A 317 -21.40 2.19 -19.93
C GLY A 317 -21.95 1.34 -18.79
N ALA A 318 -22.86 0.43 -19.15
CA ALA A 318 -23.58 -0.41 -18.20
C ALA A 318 -22.64 -1.35 -17.44
N LYS A 319 -21.62 -1.90 -18.12
CA LYS A 319 -20.66 -2.80 -17.47
C LYS A 319 -19.86 -2.08 -16.39
N ALA A 320 -19.37 -0.86 -16.64
CA ALA A 320 -18.68 -0.09 -15.61
C ALA A 320 -19.58 0.23 -14.40
N ALA A 321 -20.87 0.52 -14.64
CA ALA A 321 -21.84 0.75 -13.57
C ALA A 321 -22.08 -0.52 -12.73
N GLU A 322 -22.24 -1.67 -13.38
CA GLU A 322 -22.36 -3.00 -12.74
C GLU A 322 -21.15 -3.28 -11.83
N ILE A 323 -19.93 -3.12 -12.34
CA ILE A 323 -18.70 -3.36 -11.58
C ILE A 323 -18.59 -2.44 -10.35
N LYS A 324 -18.88 -1.14 -10.53
CA LYS A 324 -18.89 -0.18 -9.41
C LYS A 324 -19.90 -0.56 -8.33
N ALA A 325 -21.10 -0.96 -8.72
CA ALA A 325 -22.14 -1.40 -7.78
C ALA A 325 -21.72 -2.68 -7.06
N ARG A 326 -21.21 -3.68 -7.79
CA ARG A 326 -20.72 -4.95 -7.23
C ARG A 326 -19.59 -4.74 -6.22
N ARG A 327 -18.67 -3.81 -6.50
CA ARG A 327 -17.56 -3.45 -5.60
C ARG A 327 -17.91 -2.33 -4.61
N ALA A 328 -19.19 -1.98 -4.50
CA ALA A 328 -19.72 -0.96 -3.59
C ALA A 328 -18.99 0.40 -3.64
N PHE A 329 -18.45 0.81 -4.80
CA PHE A 329 -17.74 2.10 -4.91
C PHE A 329 -18.66 3.28 -4.53
N PRO A 330 -18.21 4.26 -3.71
CA PRO A 330 -16.84 4.51 -3.23
C PRO A 330 -16.45 3.78 -1.94
N ARG A 331 -17.31 2.94 -1.38
CA ARG A 331 -17.03 2.05 -0.25
C ARG A 331 -16.41 0.73 -0.73
N ILE A 332 -16.34 -0.24 0.16
CA ILE A 332 -15.98 -1.64 -0.16
C ILE A 332 -17.16 -2.56 0.15
N PRO A 333 -17.23 -3.75 -0.49
CA PRO A 333 -18.27 -4.75 -0.22
C PRO A 333 -18.34 -5.13 1.27
N ALA A 334 -19.53 -5.50 1.76
CA ALA A 334 -19.77 -5.78 3.17
C ALA A 334 -19.14 -7.10 3.66
N ASP A 335 -19.03 -8.09 2.79
CA ASP A 335 -18.23 -9.31 3.00
C ASP A 335 -16.73 -9.02 3.15
N ASN A 336 -16.26 -7.88 2.62
CA ASN A 336 -14.92 -7.35 2.83
C ASN A 336 -14.79 -6.45 4.08
N GLN A 337 -15.90 -6.11 4.75
CA GLN A 337 -15.92 -5.43 6.05
C GLN A 337 -15.70 -6.46 7.17
N PRO A 338 -15.19 -6.07 8.36
CA PRO A 338 -15.13 -7.01 9.47
C PRO A 338 -16.55 -7.51 9.77
N LEU A 339 -16.69 -8.81 10.06
CA LEU A 339 -17.89 -9.32 10.71
C LEU A 339 -18.17 -8.41 11.91
N LYS A 340 -19.38 -7.83 11.94
CA LYS A 340 -19.87 -7.06 13.08
C LYS A 340 -19.56 -7.89 14.32
N PRO A 341 -18.88 -7.36 15.37
CA PRO A 341 -18.69 -8.13 16.57
C PRO A 341 -20.07 -8.59 17.02
N ALA A 342 -20.25 -9.91 17.16
CA ALA A 342 -21.47 -10.43 17.76
C ALA A 342 -21.60 -9.73 19.12
N ASN A 343 -22.70 -9.02 19.32
CA ASN A 343 -22.99 -8.43 20.62
C ASN A 343 -23.04 -9.60 21.61
N ASN A 344 -22.01 -9.72 22.46
CA ASN A 344 -22.03 -10.56 23.65
C ASN A 344 -22.58 -9.74 24.81
#